data_AF-A0A8X6NU73-F1
#
_entry.id   AF-A0A8X6NU73-F1
#
_cell.length_a   1.000
_cell.length_b   1.000
_cell.length_c   1.000
_cell.angle_alpha   90.00
_cell.angle_beta   90.00
_cell.angle_gamma   90.00
#
_symmetry.space_group_name_H-M   'P 1'
#
loop_
_entity.id
_entity.type
_entity.pdbx_description
1 polymer ?
#
loop_
_entity_poly.entity_id
_entity_poly.type
_entity_poly.pdbx_seq_one_letter_code
_entity_poly.pdbx_strand_id
1 'polypeptide(L)'
;MIPILMDILERCPSEISKIPRVIVATFRNLLEKPRDVLVRRSNALLMIQNKLLQCMTIMENRTDLIHDPEYIDDFNIVRDILSACVSALTSFDEYYLELKSGRLKWSVVHTSKRFWVENAHRLNDNKYELLKILIDLLNMSKNHTALCIAAHDVGEYAKNYQRGKIVANKLGAKEALIKLLHHRHPAVKFHVLKSLQVLMLDDHELYTFEKEGLGRRVAKKRDESIGFGL
;
A
#
# COMPACT_ATOMS: atom_id res chain seq x y z
N MET A 1 10.67 -15.86 -7.27
CA MET A 1 12.01 -15.73 -7.90
C MET A 1 12.59 -14.34 -7.67
N ILE A 2 11.95 -13.25 -8.13
CA ILE A 2 12.48 -11.87 -7.98
C ILE A 2 12.92 -11.51 -6.54
N PRO A 3 12.14 -11.79 -5.47
CA PRO A 3 12.58 -11.47 -4.10
C PRO A 3 13.86 -12.21 -3.67
N ILE A 4 14.05 -13.44 -4.16
CA ILE A 4 15.25 -14.25 -3.85
C ILE A 4 16.47 -13.66 -4.56
N LEU A 5 16.32 -13.29 -5.84
CA LEU A 5 17.40 -12.63 -6.58
C LEU A 5 17.79 -11.29 -5.95
N MET A 6 16.82 -10.54 -5.44
CA MET A 6 17.09 -9.31 -4.69
C MET A 6 17.88 -9.56 -3.41
N ASP A 7 17.49 -10.54 -2.60
CA ASP A 7 18.21 -10.87 -1.36
C ASP A 7 19.65 -11.35 -1.62
N ILE A 8 19.87 -12.12 -2.69
CA ILE A 8 21.21 -12.54 -3.12
C ILE A 8 22.04 -11.33 -3.58
N LEU A 9 21.42 -10.43 -4.35
CA LEU A 9 22.10 -9.23 -4.87
C LEU A 9 22.52 -8.29 -3.75
N GLU A 10 21.65 -8.03 -2.77
CA GLU A 10 21.94 -7.16 -1.62
C GLU A 10 23.05 -7.72 -0.71
N ARG A 11 23.14 -9.05 -0.57
CA ARG A 11 24.15 -9.71 0.27
C ARG A 11 25.43 -10.05 -0.45
N CYS A 12 25.52 -9.75 -1.75
CA CYS A 12 26.68 -10.11 -2.56
C CYS A 12 27.93 -9.35 -2.10
N PRO A 13 29.02 -10.05 -1.70
CA PRO A 13 30.30 -9.42 -1.40
C PRO A 13 30.83 -8.56 -2.56
N SER A 14 31.57 -7.49 -2.24
CA SER A 14 32.15 -6.57 -3.24
C SER A 14 33.20 -7.18 -4.13
N GLU A 15 33.87 -8.21 -3.65
CA GLU A 15 34.85 -8.99 -4.41
C GLU A 15 34.23 -9.93 -5.46
N ILE A 16 32.91 -10.16 -5.40
CA ILE A 16 32.21 -11.02 -6.37
C ILE A 16 31.47 -10.16 -7.40
N SER A 17 32.00 -10.11 -8.61
CA SER A 17 31.42 -9.36 -9.74
C SER A 17 30.48 -10.18 -10.63
N LYS A 18 30.59 -11.51 -10.61
CA LYS A 18 29.80 -12.41 -11.48
C LYS A 18 28.31 -12.45 -11.13
N ILE A 19 27.98 -12.42 -9.84
CA ILE A 19 26.60 -12.53 -9.36
C ILE A 19 25.75 -11.32 -9.82
N PRO A 20 26.19 -10.06 -9.61
CA PRO A 20 25.51 -8.89 -10.16
C PRO A 20 25.24 -8.99 -11.67
N ARG A 21 26.22 -9.43 -12.46
CA ARG A 21 26.08 -9.58 -13.91
C ARG A 21 24.96 -10.53 -14.30
N VAL A 22 24.96 -11.72 -13.73
CA VAL A 22 23.93 -12.74 -14.01
C VAL A 22 22.55 -12.26 -13.55
N ILE A 23 22.46 -11.64 -12.38
CA ILE A 23 21.18 -11.18 -11.83
C ILE A 23 20.58 -10.03 -12.65
N VAL A 24 21.39 -9.03 -13.02
CA VAL A 24 20.93 -7.89 -13.83
C VAL A 24 20.53 -8.35 -15.24
N ALA A 25 21.32 -9.23 -15.87
CA ALA A 25 20.93 -9.86 -17.14
C ALA A 25 19.62 -10.65 -17.03
N THR A 26 19.42 -11.36 -15.91
CA THR A 26 18.16 -12.07 -15.63
C THR A 26 16.99 -11.09 -15.48
N PHE A 27 17.18 -9.96 -14.79
CA PHE A 27 16.15 -8.94 -14.68
C PHE A 27 15.81 -8.32 -16.04
N ARG A 28 16.80 -7.99 -16.88
CA ARG A 28 16.57 -7.55 -18.26
C ARG A 28 15.73 -8.56 -19.03
N ASN A 29 16.10 -9.85 -18.96
CA ASN A 29 15.35 -10.90 -19.64
C ASN A 29 13.90 -11.00 -19.16
N LEU A 30 13.64 -10.87 -17.86
CA LEU A 30 12.28 -10.84 -17.29
C LEU A 30 11.49 -9.60 -17.71
N LEU A 31 12.16 -8.51 -18.05
CA LEU A 31 11.55 -7.26 -18.50
C LEU A 31 11.33 -7.20 -20.01
N GLU A 32 12.14 -7.86 -20.84
CA GLU A 32 12.06 -7.75 -22.31
C GLU A 32 11.48 -8.99 -23.00
N LYS A 33 11.81 -10.20 -22.53
CA LYS A 33 11.50 -11.44 -23.26
C LYS A 33 10.03 -11.89 -23.17
N PRO A 34 9.28 -11.71 -22.06
CA PRO A 34 7.89 -12.13 -22.02
C PRO A 34 7.07 -11.44 -23.12
N ARG A 35 6.34 -12.20 -23.94
CA ARG A 35 5.51 -11.66 -25.03
C ARG A 35 4.34 -10.82 -24.50
N ASP A 36 3.77 -11.26 -23.39
CA ASP A 36 2.66 -10.59 -22.72
C ASP A 36 3.12 -9.31 -22.00
N VAL A 37 2.54 -8.18 -22.39
CA VAL A 37 2.78 -6.86 -21.81
C VAL A 37 2.43 -6.84 -20.32
N LEU A 38 1.38 -7.54 -19.90
CA LEU A 38 0.94 -7.59 -18.50
C LEU A 38 1.96 -8.32 -17.63
N VAL A 39 2.59 -9.37 -18.16
CA VAL A 39 3.65 -10.10 -17.46
C VAL A 39 4.89 -9.22 -17.30
N ARG A 40 5.32 -8.51 -18.35
CA ARG A 40 6.45 -7.55 -18.26
C ARG A 40 6.17 -6.47 -17.22
N ARG A 41 4.96 -5.89 -17.25
CA ARG A 41 4.53 -4.89 -16.26
C ARG A 41 4.54 -5.49 -14.85
N SER A 42 3.97 -6.67 -14.64
CA SER A 42 3.97 -7.33 -13.33
C SER A 42 5.38 -7.61 -12.80
N ASN A 43 6.31 -8.01 -13.67
CA ASN A 43 7.72 -8.22 -13.29
C ASN A 43 8.39 -6.91 -12.86
N ALA A 44 8.21 -5.83 -13.63
CA ALA A 44 8.72 -4.51 -13.29
C ALA A 44 8.21 -4.03 -11.93
N LEU A 45 6.91 -4.18 -11.68
CA LEU A 45 6.29 -3.80 -10.41
C LEU A 45 6.85 -4.59 -9.23
N LEU A 46 7.02 -5.91 -9.39
CA LEU A 46 7.65 -6.74 -8.36
C LEU A 46 9.10 -6.32 -8.08
N MET A 47 9.87 -5.95 -9.09
CA MET A 47 11.24 -5.45 -8.92
C MET A 47 11.27 -4.11 -8.16
N ILE A 48 10.37 -3.18 -8.51
CA ILE A 48 10.21 -1.88 -7.81
C ILE A 48 9.85 -2.10 -6.34
N GLN A 49 8.87 -2.97 -6.06
CA GLN A 49 8.45 -3.29 -4.70
C GLN A 49 9.57 -3.88 -3.83
N ASN A 50 10.46 -4.65 -4.45
CA ASN A 50 11.64 -5.20 -3.77
C ASN A 50 12.84 -4.25 -3.81
N LYS A 51 12.61 -2.94 -4.08
CA LYS A 51 13.61 -1.87 -3.98
C LYS A 51 14.81 -2.00 -4.93
N LEU A 52 14.64 -2.66 -6.09
CA LEU A 52 15.74 -2.83 -7.04
C LEU A 52 16.37 -1.50 -7.47
N LEU A 53 15.58 -0.46 -7.73
CA LEU A 53 16.12 0.87 -8.09
C LEU A 53 17.06 1.44 -7.02
N GLN A 54 16.73 1.28 -5.74
CA GLN A 54 17.60 1.72 -4.64
C GLN A 54 18.89 0.90 -4.57
N CYS A 55 18.79 -0.42 -4.77
CA CYS A 55 19.95 -1.31 -4.84
C CYS A 55 20.87 -0.94 -6.01
N MET A 56 20.29 -0.63 -7.18
CA MET A 56 21.02 -0.22 -8.38
C MET A 56 21.81 1.07 -8.16
N THR A 57 21.25 2.08 -7.48
CA THR A 57 22.02 3.32 -7.12
C THR A 57 23.25 3.02 -6.28
N ILE A 58 23.20 2.01 -5.40
CA ILE A 58 24.37 1.59 -4.62
C ILE A 58 25.40 0.92 -5.54
N MET A 59 24.94 0.09 -6.48
CA MET A 59 25.78 -0.64 -7.43
C MET A 59 26.43 0.26 -8.48
N GLU A 60 25.88 1.42 -8.81
CA GLU A 60 26.53 2.40 -9.70
C GLU A 60 27.91 2.84 -9.19
N ASN A 61 28.13 2.79 -7.88
CA ASN A 61 29.38 3.20 -7.25
C ASN A 61 30.45 2.08 -7.21
N ARG A 62 30.16 0.88 -7.75
CA ARG A 62 31.10 -0.23 -7.78
C ARG A 62 32.10 -0.12 -8.92
N THR A 63 33.37 0.08 -8.60
CA THR A 63 34.45 0.25 -9.59
C THR A 63 34.78 -1.01 -10.38
N ASP A 64 34.51 -2.20 -9.84
CA ASP A 64 34.79 -3.51 -10.46
C ASP A 64 33.86 -3.86 -11.64
N LEU A 65 32.71 -3.17 -11.74
CA LEU A 65 31.68 -3.43 -12.75
C LEU A 65 31.65 -2.39 -13.88
N ILE A 66 32.30 -1.23 -13.70
CA ILE A 66 32.31 -0.11 -14.65
C ILE A 66 33.07 -0.43 -15.95
N HIS A 67 33.88 -1.49 -15.95
CA HIS A 67 34.64 -1.91 -17.14
C HIS A 67 33.97 -3.01 -17.96
N ASP A 68 32.81 -3.53 -17.53
CA ASP A 68 32.07 -4.55 -18.26
C ASP A 68 30.95 -3.90 -19.11
N PRO A 69 31.11 -3.83 -20.45
CA PRO A 69 30.15 -3.15 -21.32
C PRO A 69 28.80 -3.87 -21.41
N GLU A 70 28.77 -5.21 -21.31
CA GLU A 70 27.52 -5.98 -21.35
C GLU A 70 26.71 -5.73 -20.08
N TYR A 71 27.39 -5.75 -18.93
CA TYR A 71 26.76 -5.39 -17.65
C TYR A 71 26.22 -3.96 -17.65
N ILE A 72 26.98 -2.98 -18.16
CA ILE A 72 26.55 -1.58 -18.18
C ILE A 72 25.31 -1.41 -19.06
N ASP A 73 25.26 -2.07 -20.22
CA ASP A 73 24.08 -2.04 -21.10
C ASP A 73 22.86 -2.63 -20.39
N ASP A 74 22.99 -3.84 -19.83
CA ASP A 74 21.92 -4.49 -19.07
C ASP A 74 21.45 -3.62 -17.90
N PHE A 75 22.40 -3.04 -17.17
CA PHE A 75 22.13 -2.19 -16.01
C PHE A 75 21.33 -0.94 -16.40
N ASN A 76 21.77 -0.22 -17.44
CA ASN A 76 21.09 0.99 -17.88
C ASN A 76 19.69 0.67 -18.39
N ILE A 77 19.52 -0.38 -19.19
CA ILE A 77 18.22 -0.77 -19.73
C ILE A 77 17.24 -1.13 -18.60
N VAL A 78 17.67 -1.94 -17.63
CA VAL A 78 16.83 -2.27 -16.47
C VAL A 78 16.46 -1.02 -15.69
N ARG A 79 17.43 -0.14 -15.40
CA ARG A 79 17.17 1.12 -14.66
C ARG A 79 16.15 1.99 -15.39
N ASP A 80 16.30 2.15 -16.69
CA ASP A 80 15.49 3.06 -17.49
C ASP A 80 14.04 2.53 -17.63
N ILE A 81 13.87 1.23 -17.87
CA ILE A 81 12.55 0.58 -17.88
C ILE A 81 11.84 0.75 -16.54
N LEU A 82 12.56 0.49 -15.42
CA LEU A 82 11.96 0.60 -14.10
C LEU A 82 11.64 2.06 -13.73
N SER A 83 12.51 3.00 -14.10
CA SER A 83 12.28 4.43 -13.85
C SER A 83 11.08 4.94 -14.64
N ALA A 84 10.96 4.58 -15.92
CA ALA A 84 9.78 4.88 -16.74
C ALA A 84 8.51 4.24 -16.16
N CYS A 85 8.61 3.01 -15.66
CA CYS A 85 7.49 2.34 -15.01
C CYS A 85 7.05 3.09 -13.75
N VAL A 86 7.97 3.56 -12.90
CA VAL A 86 7.67 4.36 -11.70
C VAL A 86 6.99 5.68 -12.09
N SER A 87 7.50 6.39 -13.09
CA SER A 87 6.89 7.64 -13.57
C SER A 87 5.48 7.43 -14.13
N ALA A 88 5.18 6.23 -14.62
CA ALA A 88 3.87 5.85 -15.15
C ALA A 88 2.93 5.21 -14.11
N LEU A 89 3.36 5.03 -12.86
CA LEU A 89 2.48 4.49 -11.82
C LEU A 89 1.42 5.51 -11.43
N THR A 90 0.16 5.11 -11.53
CA THR A 90 -0.92 5.88 -10.93
C THR A 90 -0.94 5.62 -9.42
N SER A 91 -1.48 6.57 -8.63
CA SER A 91 -1.64 6.36 -7.18
C SER A 91 -2.47 5.11 -6.84
N PHE A 92 -3.35 4.68 -7.75
CA PHE A 92 -4.08 3.42 -7.57
C PHE A 92 -3.22 2.18 -7.82
N ASP A 93 -2.30 2.21 -8.79
CA ASP A 93 -1.37 1.11 -9.00
C ASP A 93 -0.48 0.91 -7.76
N GLU A 94 -0.01 2.02 -7.15
CA GLU A 94 0.73 1.98 -5.89
C GLU A 94 -0.10 1.33 -4.77
N TYR A 95 -1.36 1.72 -4.63
CA TYR A 95 -2.29 1.13 -3.67
C TYR A 95 -2.52 -0.37 -3.90
N TYR A 96 -2.80 -0.76 -5.14
CA TYR A 96 -3.01 -2.16 -5.53
C TYR A 96 -1.78 -3.02 -5.17
N LEU A 97 -0.59 -2.52 -5.49
CA LEU A 97 0.68 -3.17 -5.22
C LEU A 97 0.94 -3.30 -3.73
N GLU A 98 0.71 -2.24 -2.97
CA GLU A 98 0.86 -2.24 -1.52
C GLU A 98 -0.03 -3.31 -0.86
N LEU A 99 -1.31 -3.36 -1.21
CA LEU A 99 -2.24 -4.39 -0.71
C LEU A 99 -1.79 -5.79 -1.07
N LYS A 100 -1.39 -6.02 -2.33
CA LYS A 100 -0.91 -7.33 -2.79
C LYS A 100 0.33 -7.81 -2.06
N SER A 101 1.19 -6.90 -1.63
CA SER A 101 2.38 -7.23 -0.85
C SER A 101 2.07 -7.55 0.62
N GLY A 102 0.93 -7.11 1.15
CA GLY A 102 0.58 -7.17 2.56
C GLY A 102 1.41 -6.27 3.48
N ARG A 103 2.30 -5.44 2.92
CA ARG A 103 3.18 -4.52 3.66
C ARG A 103 2.68 -3.09 3.58
N LEU A 104 1.62 -2.81 4.35
CA LEU A 104 0.94 -1.53 4.34
C LEU A 104 1.68 -0.48 5.19
N LYS A 105 1.76 0.75 4.69
CA LYS A 105 2.26 1.93 5.41
C LYS A 105 1.33 3.12 5.17
N TRP A 106 1.27 4.03 6.14
CA TRP A 106 0.49 5.25 5.95
C TRP A 106 1.10 6.10 4.82
N SER A 107 0.27 6.40 3.83
CA SER A 107 0.63 7.16 2.64
C SER A 107 -0.59 7.94 2.13
N VAL A 108 -0.40 8.80 1.13
CA VAL A 108 -1.46 9.69 0.62
C VAL A 108 -2.65 8.93 0.01
N VAL A 109 -2.45 7.70 -0.46
CA VAL A 109 -3.54 6.89 -1.05
C VAL A 109 -4.57 6.49 0.00
N HIS A 110 -4.14 6.28 1.25
CA HIS A 110 -5.05 5.91 2.34
C HIS A 110 -5.81 7.10 2.92
N THR A 111 -5.19 8.29 2.93
CA THR A 111 -5.73 9.47 3.64
C THR A 111 -6.43 10.48 2.73
N SER A 112 -6.19 10.42 1.41
CA SER A 112 -6.77 11.36 0.46
C SER A 112 -8.24 11.05 0.17
N LYS A 113 -9.13 11.98 0.52
CA LYS A 113 -10.55 11.90 0.15
C LYS A 113 -10.73 11.81 -1.37
N ARG A 114 -9.94 12.55 -2.15
CA ARG A 114 -10.02 12.56 -3.61
C ARG A 114 -9.72 11.16 -4.18
N PHE A 115 -8.70 10.50 -3.65
CA PHE A 115 -8.35 9.14 -4.06
C PHE A 115 -9.54 8.19 -3.90
N TRP A 116 -10.21 8.22 -2.74
CA TRP A 116 -11.33 7.33 -2.44
C TRP A 116 -12.58 7.63 -3.26
N VAL A 117 -12.91 8.90 -3.48
CA VAL A 117 -14.02 9.29 -4.37
C VAL A 117 -13.79 8.74 -5.79
N GLU A 118 -12.57 8.86 -6.30
CA GLU A 118 -12.23 8.42 -7.66
C GLU A 118 -12.11 6.89 -7.77
N ASN A 119 -11.58 6.20 -6.76
CA ASN A 119 -11.11 4.81 -6.90
C ASN A 119 -11.84 3.77 -6.04
N ALA A 120 -12.72 4.13 -5.09
CA ALA A 120 -13.37 3.16 -4.21
C ALA A 120 -14.11 2.05 -4.99
N HIS A 121 -14.74 2.39 -6.12
CA HIS A 121 -15.46 1.43 -6.95
C HIS A 121 -14.55 0.33 -7.55
N ARG A 122 -13.26 0.62 -7.76
CA ARG A 122 -12.27 -0.32 -8.33
C ARG A 122 -11.88 -1.44 -7.37
N LEU A 123 -12.16 -1.31 -6.07
CA LEU A 123 -11.98 -2.41 -5.11
C LEU A 123 -12.94 -3.59 -5.40
N ASN A 124 -13.95 -3.38 -6.25
CA ASN A 124 -14.88 -4.41 -6.70
C ASN A 124 -14.35 -5.26 -7.86
N ASP A 125 -13.28 -4.80 -8.52
CA ASP A 125 -12.67 -5.50 -9.65
C ASP A 125 -12.18 -6.90 -9.23
N ASN A 126 -12.04 -7.80 -10.21
CA ASN A 126 -11.58 -9.18 -10.00
C ASN A 126 -12.35 -9.93 -8.89
N LYS A 127 -13.68 -9.77 -8.84
CA LYS A 127 -14.55 -10.38 -7.81
C LYS A 127 -14.19 -9.91 -6.38
N TYR A 128 -14.06 -8.59 -6.21
CA TYR A 128 -13.78 -7.94 -4.93
C TYR A 128 -12.42 -8.30 -4.35
N GLU A 129 -11.41 -8.49 -5.21
CA GLU A 129 -10.10 -9.00 -4.81
C GLU A 129 -9.41 -8.12 -3.76
N LEU A 130 -9.34 -6.81 -4.00
CA LEU A 130 -8.70 -5.88 -3.06
C LEU A 130 -9.45 -5.79 -1.73
N LEU A 131 -10.78 -5.76 -1.78
CA LEU A 131 -11.60 -5.73 -0.58
C LEU A 131 -11.45 -7.02 0.25
N LYS A 132 -11.33 -8.18 -0.40
CA LYS A 132 -11.03 -9.44 0.28
C LYS A 132 -9.65 -9.41 0.94
N ILE A 133 -8.63 -8.90 0.26
CA ILE A 133 -7.29 -8.74 0.85
C ILE A 133 -7.35 -7.87 2.11
N LEU A 134 -8.09 -6.76 2.10
CA LEU A 134 -8.28 -5.93 3.29
C LEU A 134 -8.93 -6.71 4.44
N ILE A 135 -9.98 -7.48 4.16
CA ILE A 135 -10.68 -8.30 5.16
C ILE A 135 -9.79 -9.43 5.68
N ASP A 136 -8.99 -10.06 4.83
CA ASP A 136 -8.03 -11.09 5.21
C ASP A 136 -6.93 -10.50 6.10
N LEU A 137 -6.44 -9.30 5.79
CA LEU A 137 -5.51 -8.57 6.65
C LEU A 137 -6.10 -8.30 8.03
N LEU A 138 -7.38 -7.92 8.14
CA LEU A 138 -8.06 -7.76 9.43
C LEU A 138 -8.12 -9.06 10.24
N ASN A 139 -8.32 -10.19 9.57
CA ASN A 139 -8.45 -11.49 10.25
C ASN A 139 -7.10 -12.12 10.61
N MET A 140 -6.06 -11.90 9.80
CA MET A 140 -4.82 -12.69 9.85
C MET A 140 -3.58 -11.88 10.25
N SER A 141 -3.58 -10.56 10.05
CA SER A 141 -2.39 -9.74 10.30
C SER A 141 -2.12 -9.58 11.79
N LYS A 142 -0.85 -9.69 12.17
CA LYS A 142 -0.34 -9.34 13.51
C LYS A 142 0.27 -7.94 13.56
N ASN A 143 0.45 -7.31 12.40
CA ASN A 143 1.06 -5.99 12.31
C ASN A 143 -0.01 -4.91 12.60
N HIS A 144 0.17 -4.21 13.71
CA HIS A 144 -0.72 -3.13 14.14
C HIS A 144 -0.97 -2.08 13.06
N THR A 145 0.07 -1.67 12.33
CA THR A 145 -0.04 -0.66 11.27
C THR A 145 -0.92 -1.18 10.13
N ALA A 146 -0.71 -2.42 9.71
CA ALA A 146 -1.50 -3.05 8.67
C ALA A 146 -2.97 -3.20 9.09
N LEU A 147 -3.24 -3.57 10.35
CA LEU A 147 -4.60 -3.64 10.90
C LEU A 147 -5.29 -2.25 10.93
N CYS A 148 -4.57 -1.22 11.37
CA CYS A 148 -5.08 0.15 11.40
C CYS A 148 -5.48 0.64 9.99
N ILE A 149 -4.59 0.44 9.01
CA ILE A 149 -4.81 0.86 7.63
C ILE A 149 -5.94 0.04 7.02
N ALA A 150 -5.93 -1.28 7.17
CA ALA A 150 -6.98 -2.12 6.63
C ALA A 150 -8.37 -1.76 7.19
N ALA A 151 -8.45 -1.48 8.49
CA ALA A 151 -9.71 -1.07 9.12
C ALA A 151 -10.18 0.28 8.60
N HIS A 152 -9.25 1.23 8.46
CA HIS A 152 -9.52 2.55 7.90
C HIS A 152 -10.03 2.47 6.47
N ASP A 153 -9.33 1.74 5.61
CA ASP A 153 -9.63 1.61 4.18
C ASP A 153 -10.98 0.94 3.92
N VAL A 154 -11.35 -0.07 4.71
CA VAL A 154 -12.69 -0.66 4.67
C VAL A 154 -13.77 0.40 4.96
N GLY A 155 -13.51 1.29 5.92
CA GLY A 155 -14.41 2.39 6.25
C GLY A 155 -14.50 3.43 5.14
N GLU A 156 -13.37 3.81 4.55
CA GLU A 156 -13.35 4.73 3.40
C GLU A 156 -14.05 4.14 2.18
N TYR A 157 -13.85 2.86 1.88
CA TYR A 157 -14.62 2.16 0.84
C TYR A 157 -16.12 2.21 1.11
N ALA A 158 -16.55 1.90 2.34
CA ALA A 158 -17.95 1.90 2.72
C ALA A 158 -18.58 3.30 2.67
N LYS A 159 -17.80 4.36 2.97
CA LYS A 159 -18.22 5.76 2.91
C LYS A 159 -18.34 6.29 1.49
N ASN A 160 -17.40 5.94 0.61
CA ASN A 160 -17.27 6.56 -0.71
C ASN A 160 -17.90 5.73 -1.85
N TYR A 161 -18.37 4.50 -1.58
CA TYR A 161 -19.11 3.70 -2.55
C TYR A 161 -20.55 3.46 -2.09
N GLN A 162 -21.55 3.85 -2.90
CA GLN A 162 -22.97 3.81 -2.53
C GLN A 162 -23.46 2.44 -2.02
N ARG A 163 -22.95 1.34 -2.59
CA ARG A 163 -23.27 -0.04 -2.16
C ARG A 163 -22.19 -0.65 -1.26
N GLY A 164 -21.20 0.14 -0.86
CA GLY A 164 -20.01 -0.30 -0.12
C GLY A 164 -20.36 -0.94 1.21
N LYS A 165 -21.28 -0.34 1.98
CA LYS A 165 -21.76 -0.92 3.26
C LYS A 165 -22.33 -2.33 3.06
N ILE A 166 -23.20 -2.51 2.06
CA ILE A 166 -23.84 -3.81 1.76
C ILE A 166 -22.79 -4.85 1.34
N VAL A 167 -21.88 -4.47 0.42
CA VAL A 167 -20.84 -5.37 -0.09
C VAL A 167 -19.85 -5.75 1.01
N ALA A 168 -19.36 -4.78 1.79
CA ALA A 168 -18.44 -5.01 2.89
C ALA A 168 -19.04 -5.94 3.95
N ASN A 169 -20.31 -5.73 4.32
CA ASN A 169 -21.03 -6.63 5.24
C ASN A 169 -21.17 -8.04 4.66
N LYS A 170 -21.55 -8.16 3.38
CA LYS A 170 -21.68 -9.48 2.71
C LYS A 170 -20.38 -10.26 2.65
N LEU A 171 -19.23 -9.57 2.58
CA LEU A 171 -17.91 -10.19 2.57
C LEU A 171 -17.31 -10.43 3.96
N GLY A 172 -18.04 -10.10 5.03
CA GLY A 172 -17.63 -10.39 6.42
C GLY A 172 -16.77 -9.30 7.08
N ALA A 173 -16.74 -8.08 6.51
CA ALA A 173 -15.91 -7.00 7.04
C ALA A 173 -16.35 -6.56 8.44
N LYS A 174 -17.67 -6.53 8.69
CA LYS A 174 -18.23 -6.13 10.00
C LYS A 174 -17.81 -7.10 11.10
N GLU A 175 -17.91 -8.40 10.84
CA GLU A 175 -17.52 -9.45 11.76
C GLU A 175 -16.02 -9.40 12.05
N ALA A 176 -15.20 -9.17 11.03
CA ALA A 176 -13.75 -9.00 11.17
C ALA A 176 -13.40 -7.77 12.05
N LEU A 177 -14.06 -6.63 11.82
CA LEU A 177 -13.86 -5.42 12.61
C LEU A 177 -14.32 -5.61 14.06
N ILE A 178 -15.49 -6.21 14.31
CA ILE A 178 -16.00 -6.45 15.67
C ILE A 178 -15.03 -7.29 16.49
N LYS A 179 -14.40 -8.31 15.90
CA LYS A 179 -13.38 -9.13 16.58
C LYS A 179 -12.20 -8.28 17.09
N LEU A 180 -11.83 -7.23 16.36
CA LEU A 180 -10.71 -6.34 16.68
C LEU A 180 -11.05 -5.23 17.69
N LEU A 181 -12.31 -5.10 18.13
CA LEU A 181 -12.70 -4.11 19.16
C LEU A 181 -11.98 -4.34 20.50
N HIS A 182 -11.67 -5.59 20.82
CA HIS A 182 -10.96 -5.98 22.04
C HIS A 182 -9.44 -6.01 21.85
N HIS A 183 -8.93 -5.51 20.72
CA HIS A 183 -7.50 -5.52 20.44
C HIS A 183 -6.74 -4.67 21.48
N ARG A 184 -5.57 -5.14 21.94
CA ARG A 184 -4.79 -4.47 23.00
C ARG A 184 -4.31 -3.09 22.57
N HIS A 185 -3.91 -2.95 21.31
CA HIS A 185 -3.38 -1.70 20.76
C HIS A 185 -4.48 -0.62 20.57
N PRO A 186 -4.37 0.56 21.23
CA PRO A 186 -5.39 1.60 21.16
C PRO A 186 -5.65 2.13 19.75
N ALA A 187 -4.61 2.30 18.92
CA ALA A 187 -4.77 2.78 17.55
C ALA A 187 -5.63 1.83 16.69
N VAL A 188 -5.47 0.50 16.86
CA VAL A 188 -6.28 -0.48 16.12
C VAL A 188 -7.74 -0.31 16.52
N LYS A 189 -8.03 -0.23 17.82
CA LYS A 189 -9.39 0.01 18.32
C LYS A 189 -9.99 1.30 17.77
N PHE A 190 -9.20 2.38 17.73
CA PHE A 190 -9.66 3.67 17.19
C PHE A 190 -10.10 3.56 15.72
N HIS A 191 -9.26 2.97 14.86
CA HIS A 191 -9.59 2.82 13.43
C HIS A 191 -10.75 1.84 13.21
N VAL A 192 -10.80 0.76 13.98
CA VAL A 192 -11.90 -0.22 13.94
C VAL A 192 -13.23 0.42 14.34
N LEU A 193 -13.27 1.15 15.45
CA LEU A 193 -14.48 1.85 15.90
C LEU A 193 -14.97 2.85 14.87
N LYS A 194 -14.06 3.65 14.31
CA LYS A 194 -14.40 4.64 13.28
C LYS A 194 -14.99 3.95 12.03
N SER A 195 -14.41 2.83 11.61
CA SER A 195 -14.88 2.05 10.46
C SER A 195 -16.24 1.40 10.71
N LEU A 196 -16.46 0.85 11.91
CA LEU A 196 -17.74 0.28 12.31
C LEU A 196 -18.85 1.33 12.38
N GLN A 197 -18.57 2.54 12.87
CA GLN A 197 -19.53 3.64 12.85
C GLN A 197 -20.02 3.90 11.42
N VAL A 198 -19.11 3.97 10.44
CA VAL A 198 -19.47 4.16 9.03
C VAL A 198 -20.33 3.02 8.48
N LEU A 199 -20.01 1.77 8.85
CA LEU A 199 -20.74 0.59 8.37
C LEU A 199 -22.12 0.42 9.00
N MET A 200 -22.31 0.91 10.23
CA MET A 200 -23.53 0.66 11.02
C MET A 200 -24.52 1.82 11.00
N LEU A 201 -24.05 3.04 10.79
CA LEU A 201 -24.90 4.24 10.79
C LEU A 201 -25.31 4.63 9.38
N ASP A 202 -26.51 5.17 9.25
CA ASP A 202 -26.96 5.78 8.01
C ASP A 202 -26.24 7.12 7.76
N ASP A 203 -26.18 7.57 6.51
CA ASP A 203 -25.36 8.74 6.13
C ASP A 203 -25.81 10.04 6.84
N HIS A 204 -27.11 10.16 7.12
CA HIS A 204 -27.69 11.25 7.91
C HIS A 204 -27.21 11.24 9.38
N GLU A 205 -27.14 10.05 9.98
CA GLU A 205 -26.67 9.89 11.35
C GLU A 205 -25.18 10.21 11.45
N LEU A 206 -24.37 9.72 10.50
CA LEU A 206 -22.93 10.03 10.43
C LEU A 206 -22.65 11.53 10.36
N TYR A 207 -23.39 12.25 9.52
CA TYR A 207 -23.25 13.71 9.39
C TYR A 207 -23.57 14.44 10.70
N THR A 208 -24.61 13.99 11.40
CA THR A 208 -24.99 14.53 12.72
C THR A 208 -23.90 14.29 13.75
N PHE A 209 -23.36 13.07 13.83
CA PHE A 209 -22.25 12.72 14.71
C PHE A 209 -20.97 13.52 14.41
N GLU A 210 -20.60 13.69 13.14
CA GLU A 210 -19.43 14.48 12.75
C GLU A 210 -19.58 15.95 13.17
N LYS A 211 -20.77 16.54 12.98
CA LYS A 211 -21.07 17.91 13.43
C LYS A 211 -21.02 18.06 14.94
N GLU A 212 -21.64 17.15 15.68
CA GLU A 212 -21.61 17.18 17.14
C GLU A 212 -20.18 17.01 17.68
N GLY A 213 -19.40 16.09 17.11
CA GLY A 213 -18.01 15.89 17.49
C GLY A 213 -17.12 17.11 17.22
N LEU A 214 -17.34 17.79 16.08
CA LEU A 214 -16.66 19.05 15.76
C LEU A 214 -17.07 20.15 16.76
N GLY A 215 -18.37 20.25 17.07
CA GLY A 215 -18.91 21.19 18.05
C GLY A 215 -18.31 21.01 19.44
N ARG A 216 -18.20 19.77 19.94
CA ARG A 216 -17.58 19.45 21.24
C ARG A 216 -16.08 19.79 21.27
N ARG A 217 -15.34 19.59 20.16
CA ARG A 217 -13.92 19.95 20.07
C ARG A 217 -13.70 21.46 20.04
N VAL A 218 -14.57 22.21 19.37
CA VAL A 218 -14.55 23.68 19.35
C VAL A 218 -14.91 24.24 20.73
N ALA A 219 -15.89 23.66 21.41
CA ALA A 219 -16.25 24.02 22.78
C ALA A 219 -15.09 23.77 23.75
N LYS A 220 -14.45 22.60 23.69
CA LYS A 220 -13.30 22.27 24.54
C LYS A 220 -12.09 23.19 24.31
N LYS A 221 -11.80 23.56 23.06
CA LYS A 221 -10.74 24.56 22.75
C LYS A 221 -11.08 25.96 23.26
N ARG A 222 -12.36 26.35 23.30
CA ARG A 222 -12.81 27.62 23.89
C ARG A 222 -12.65 27.63 25.40
N ASP A 223 -13.03 26.56 26.09
CA ASP A 223 -12.86 26.47 27.55
C ASP A 223 -11.37 26.49 27.95
N GLU A 224 -10.49 25.83 27.19
CA GLU A 224 -9.04 25.85 27.40
C GLU A 224 -8.40 27.24 27.15
N SER A 225 -9.00 28.08 26.30
CA SER A 225 -8.51 29.44 26.02
C SER A 225 -9.08 30.50 26.98
N ILE A 226 -10.14 30.19 27.73
CA ILE A 226 -10.69 31.06 28.79
C ILE A 226 -10.00 30.79 30.14
N GLY A 227 -9.28 29.67 30.29
CA GLY A 227 -8.64 29.24 31.54
C GLY A 227 -7.25 29.84 31.87
N PHE A 228 -6.71 30.76 31.09
CA PHE A 228 -5.43 31.45 31.36
C PHE A 228 -5.62 32.96 31.45
N GLY A 229 -6.50 33.39 32.35
CA GLY A 229 -6.78 34.79 32.60
C GLY A 229 -7.31 35.01 34.01
N LEU A 230 -6.52 34.61 35.02
CA LEU A 230 -6.46 35.16 36.37
C LEU A 230 -5.13 34.72 37.00
#